data_AF-A0A9X4QMK3-F1
#
_entry.id   AF-A0A9X4QMK3-F1
#
_cell.length_a   1.000
_cell.length_b   1.000
_cell.length_c   1.000
_cell.angle_alpha   90.00
_cell.angle_beta   90.00
_cell.angle_gamma   90.00
#
_symmetry.space_group_name_H-M   'P 1'
#
loop_
_entity.id
_entity.type
_entity.pdbx_description
1 polymer ?
#
loop_
_entity_poly.entity_id
_entity_poly.type
_entity_poly.pdbx_seq_one_letter_code
_entity_poly.pdbx_strand_id
1 'polypeptide(L)'
;MITIKKTSLNTAREPLAAPFGFKGGYVDELWQSVVCLEDDLSNRATGLGVQSVLWSGPEVHARWGHERGNAFMQTITAHALETAAGMSFGTPLDLLDGLTGPTLAYADRAWGRGRLRATFGLNALVPVDHAAWALLARRHTDASFYEMIPEAYRSALTARHDRLACTPVVSYGMTAADVEALLDEGYFVLKIKLGSDPDGDGDPDKMLAWDIRRLEEIHRIAERRDCPHTANGKVAYYLDINGRYAGTEPLHRLIEAAERTGALDRVLVVEEPFPEHVHASVADLPVRVAGDESVHDEGDAIARIQMGYGALALKPVAKTMSMSLRIARTAAAYGIPCFCADLTANPVMVDWNKKPGRATRAAARIGHGADRIERRAELPALGGDGAPPSASECELDRRVVRHVPARRGVLRAQRGRPRSKRLLRFAVQSGLAIISTAVIMKLFIRSVMEKSADFALFSSFVFLLR
;
A
#
# COMPACT_ATOMS: atom_id res chain seq x y z
N MET A 1 -10.47 10.28 27.54
CA MET A 1 -10.26 11.27 26.45
C MET A 1 -8.77 11.54 26.32
N ILE A 2 -8.30 11.71 25.09
CA ILE A 2 -6.96 12.15 24.73
C ILE A 2 -7.13 13.48 23.99
N THR A 3 -6.45 14.53 24.42
CA THR A 3 -6.48 15.84 23.76
C THR A 3 -5.18 16.07 23.01
N ILE A 4 -5.25 16.31 21.70
CA ILE A 4 -4.07 16.55 20.85
C ILE A 4 -3.56 17.98 21.12
N LYS A 5 -2.29 18.11 21.48
CA LYS A 5 -1.63 19.41 21.76
C LYS A 5 -0.66 19.85 20.68
N LYS A 6 0.09 18.91 20.09
CA LYS A 6 0.98 19.20 18.97
C LYS A 6 0.82 18.15 17.88
N THR A 7 1.04 18.59 16.64
CA THR A 7 1.06 17.74 15.46
C THR A 7 2.29 18.09 14.63
N SER A 8 2.84 17.11 13.92
CA SER A 8 3.91 17.35 12.95
C SER A 8 3.83 16.37 11.79
N LEU A 9 4.21 16.83 10.60
CA LEU A 9 4.27 16.06 9.36
C LEU A 9 5.70 16.08 8.82
N ASN A 10 6.18 14.94 8.36
CA ASN A 10 7.41 14.80 7.57
C ASN A 10 7.16 13.79 6.45
N THR A 11 8.02 13.74 5.45
CA THR A 11 7.92 12.81 4.32
C THR A 11 9.25 12.16 4.02
N ALA A 12 9.24 10.84 3.79
CA ALA A 12 10.32 10.12 3.13
C ALA A 12 9.92 9.73 1.70
N ARG A 13 10.89 9.71 0.79
CA ARG A 13 10.75 9.20 -0.58
C ARG A 13 11.54 7.89 -0.68
N GLU A 14 10.88 6.81 -1.09
CA GLU A 14 11.45 5.46 -1.11
C GLU A 14 11.45 4.91 -2.55
N PRO A 15 12.61 4.74 -3.19
CA PRO A 15 12.68 4.16 -4.54
C PRO A 15 12.35 2.67 -4.50
N LEU A 16 11.61 2.20 -5.51
CA LEU A 16 11.25 0.80 -5.68
C LEU A 16 12.38 0.00 -6.35
N ALA A 17 12.41 -1.31 -6.08
CA ALA A 17 13.36 -2.22 -6.73
C ALA A 17 13.11 -2.37 -8.24
N ALA A 18 11.86 -2.20 -8.67
CA ALA A 18 11.41 -2.14 -10.05
C ALA A 18 10.11 -1.32 -10.15
N PRO A 19 9.76 -0.75 -11.32
CA PRO A 19 8.48 -0.06 -11.51
C PRO A 19 7.28 -0.96 -11.20
N PHE A 20 6.34 -0.47 -10.41
CA PHE A 20 5.14 -1.19 -9.99
C PHE A 20 3.89 -0.63 -10.68
N GLY A 21 3.08 -1.52 -11.25
CA GLY A 21 1.92 -1.16 -12.09
C GLY A 21 0.58 -1.11 -11.33
N PHE A 22 -0.22 -0.07 -11.58
CA PHE A 22 -1.61 0.07 -11.14
C PHE A 22 -2.46 0.71 -12.25
N LYS A 23 -3.62 0.13 -12.58
CA LYS A 23 -4.60 0.73 -13.52
C LYS A 23 -4.02 1.13 -14.89
N GLY A 24 -2.98 0.44 -15.35
CA GLY A 24 -2.23 0.73 -16.59
C GLY A 24 -1.14 1.81 -16.48
N GLY A 25 -1.04 2.51 -15.35
CA GLY A 25 0.10 3.37 -15.01
C GLY A 25 1.16 2.64 -14.20
N TYR A 26 2.32 3.28 -14.01
CA TYR A 26 3.44 2.74 -13.21
C TYR A 26 4.00 3.80 -12.26
N VAL A 27 4.55 3.34 -11.14
CA VAL A 27 5.34 4.16 -10.18
C VAL A 27 6.68 3.47 -9.91
N ASP A 28 7.74 4.24 -9.74
CA ASP A 28 9.11 3.80 -9.43
C ASP A 28 9.59 4.27 -8.04
N GLU A 29 8.79 5.07 -7.35
CA GLU A 29 9.02 5.62 -6.02
C GLU A 29 7.71 5.61 -5.22
N LEU A 30 7.81 5.56 -3.89
CA LEU A 30 6.69 5.74 -2.96
C LEU A 30 6.97 6.90 -2.00
N TRP A 31 5.95 7.72 -1.76
CA TRP A 31 6.03 8.81 -0.78
C TRP A 31 5.40 8.34 0.54
N GLN A 32 6.20 8.28 1.60
CA GLN A 32 5.79 7.91 2.94
C GLN A 32 5.56 9.17 3.78
N SER A 33 4.31 9.46 4.13
CA SER A 33 3.95 10.45 5.14
C SER A 33 4.22 9.90 6.54
N VAL A 34 4.92 10.69 7.36
CA VAL A 34 5.26 10.39 8.76
C VAL A 34 4.60 11.46 9.63
N VAL A 35 3.64 11.06 10.44
CA VAL A 35 2.88 11.96 11.32
C VAL A 35 3.23 11.67 12.76
N CYS A 36 3.48 12.70 13.58
CA CYS A 36 3.49 12.58 15.04
C CYS A 36 2.31 13.35 15.64
N LEU A 37 1.64 12.74 16.61
CA LEU A 37 0.69 13.39 17.51
C LEU A 37 1.27 13.41 18.92
N GLU A 38 1.20 14.57 19.59
CA GLU A 38 1.53 14.73 21.02
C GLU A 38 0.25 15.07 21.79
N ASP A 39 -0.01 14.37 22.91
CA ASP A 39 -1.16 14.62 23.77
C ASP A 39 -0.90 15.60 24.93
N ASP A 40 -1.96 15.87 25.70
CA ASP A 40 -1.99 16.73 26.87
C ASP A 40 -1.13 16.26 28.06
N LEU A 41 -0.66 15.02 28.04
CA LEU A 41 0.31 14.46 28.99
C LEU A 41 1.69 14.24 28.35
N SER A 42 1.96 14.88 27.21
CA SER A 42 3.21 14.79 26.44
C SER A 42 3.58 13.37 25.96
N ASN A 43 2.61 12.46 25.86
CA ASN A 43 2.83 11.21 25.13
C ASN A 43 2.92 11.53 23.64
N ARG A 44 3.94 10.97 22.96
CA ARG A 44 4.09 11.04 21.51
C ARG A 44 3.82 9.69 20.87
N ALA A 45 3.22 9.72 19.69
CA ALA A 45 3.02 8.55 18.85
C ALA A 45 3.12 8.90 17.37
N THR A 46 3.90 8.12 16.65
CA THR A 46 4.10 8.25 15.20
C THR A 46 3.15 7.32 14.43
N GLY A 47 2.53 7.83 13.37
CA GLY A 47 1.79 7.08 12.36
C GLY A 47 2.43 7.21 10.98
N LEU A 48 2.24 6.19 10.14
CA LEU A 48 2.84 6.10 8.81
C LEU A 48 1.75 5.94 7.75
N GLY A 49 1.96 6.54 6.58
CA GLY A 49 1.01 6.50 5.47
C GLY A 49 1.73 6.51 4.13
N VAL A 50 1.52 5.50 3.30
CA VAL A 50 2.01 5.49 1.92
C VAL A 50 1.01 6.23 1.02
N GLN A 51 1.49 7.23 0.29
CA GLN A 51 0.69 8.01 -0.66
C GLN A 51 0.62 7.25 -1.99
N SER A 52 -0.59 6.97 -2.49
CA SER A 52 -0.79 6.26 -3.75
C SER A 52 -1.77 6.98 -4.67
N VAL A 53 -1.31 8.11 -5.21
CA VAL A 53 -2.07 8.97 -6.14
C VAL A 53 -2.65 8.18 -7.31
N LEU A 54 -1.88 7.26 -7.88
CA LEU A 54 -2.30 6.44 -9.03
C LEU A 54 -3.48 5.50 -8.71
N TRP A 55 -3.56 4.98 -7.48
CA TRP A 55 -4.69 4.15 -7.05
C TRP A 55 -5.88 4.99 -6.57
N SER A 56 -5.65 5.97 -5.70
CA SER A 56 -6.69 6.72 -4.98
C SER A 56 -7.25 7.95 -5.72
N GLY A 57 -6.49 8.50 -6.68
CA GLY A 57 -6.91 9.64 -7.49
C GLY A 57 -6.35 9.59 -8.90
N PRO A 58 -6.81 8.64 -9.77
CA PRO A 58 -6.32 8.51 -11.13
C PRO A 58 -6.37 9.80 -11.96
N GLU A 59 -7.37 10.67 -11.73
CA GLU A 59 -7.46 11.98 -12.40
C GLU A 59 -6.34 12.95 -11.95
N VAL A 60 -6.02 12.98 -10.66
CA VAL A 60 -4.89 13.75 -10.11
C VAL A 60 -3.59 13.23 -10.71
N HIS A 61 -3.40 11.91 -10.77
CA HIS A 61 -2.23 11.30 -11.40
C HIS A 61 -2.13 11.65 -12.89
N ALA A 62 -3.21 11.49 -13.66
CA ALA A 62 -3.22 11.79 -15.10
C ALA A 62 -2.95 13.28 -15.38
N ARG A 63 -3.39 14.18 -14.49
CA ARG A 63 -3.25 15.63 -14.68
C ARG A 63 -1.91 16.19 -14.19
N TRP A 64 -1.42 15.71 -13.04
CA TRP A 64 -0.30 16.31 -12.30
C TRP A 64 0.90 15.36 -12.13
N GLY A 65 0.77 14.09 -12.51
CA GLY A 65 1.80 13.08 -12.32
C GLY A 65 2.03 12.72 -10.85
N HIS A 66 3.04 11.89 -10.63
CA HIS A 66 3.38 11.36 -9.31
C HIS A 66 3.78 12.46 -8.30
N GLU A 67 4.81 13.26 -8.62
CA GLU A 67 5.40 14.23 -7.68
C GLU A 67 4.42 15.31 -7.20
N ARG A 68 3.73 16.00 -8.12
CA ARG A 68 2.75 17.03 -7.74
C ARG A 68 1.48 16.42 -7.14
N GLY A 69 1.10 15.20 -7.52
CA GLY A 69 -0.01 14.47 -6.90
C GLY A 69 0.28 14.14 -5.42
N ASN A 70 1.49 13.66 -5.12
CA ASN A 70 1.89 13.35 -3.74
C ASN A 70 2.05 14.62 -2.90
N ALA A 71 2.66 15.67 -3.46
CA ALA A 71 2.73 16.98 -2.81
C ALA A 71 1.33 17.53 -2.47
N PHE A 72 0.34 17.34 -3.35
CA PHE A 72 -1.06 17.68 -3.05
C PHE A 72 -1.66 16.81 -1.94
N MET A 73 -1.39 15.51 -1.90
CA MET A 73 -1.83 14.65 -0.79
C MET A 73 -1.20 15.06 0.55
N GLN A 74 0.05 15.58 0.55
CA GLN A 74 0.65 16.15 1.75
C GLN A 74 -0.08 17.39 2.25
N THR A 75 -0.52 18.32 1.38
CA THR A 75 -1.24 19.51 1.85
C THR A 75 -2.59 19.15 2.48
N ILE A 76 -3.26 18.11 1.98
CA ILE A 76 -4.46 17.54 2.62
C ILE A 76 -4.12 16.93 3.99
N THR A 77 -3.01 16.18 4.08
CA THR A 77 -2.53 15.59 5.34
C THR A 77 -2.18 16.69 6.38
N ALA A 78 -1.51 17.75 5.95
CA ALA A 78 -1.18 18.90 6.79
C ALA A 78 -2.44 19.60 7.31
N HIS A 79 -3.43 19.86 6.44
CA HIS A 79 -4.69 20.45 6.85
C HIS A 79 -5.48 19.59 7.85
N ALA A 80 -5.45 18.26 7.70
CA ALA A 80 -6.03 17.35 8.67
C ALA A 80 -5.34 17.46 10.06
N LEU A 81 -4.02 17.70 10.10
CA LEU A 81 -3.26 17.88 11.34
C LEU A 81 -3.45 19.25 11.99
N GLU A 82 -3.63 20.30 11.20
CA GLU A 82 -4.06 21.62 11.68
C GLU A 82 -5.45 21.51 12.33
N THR A 83 -6.38 20.80 11.68
CA THR A 83 -7.73 20.53 12.19
C THR A 83 -7.70 19.66 13.45
N ALA A 84 -6.81 18.67 13.51
CA ALA A 84 -6.66 17.77 14.66
C ALA A 84 -6.07 18.47 15.91
N ALA A 85 -5.31 19.55 15.74
CA ALA A 85 -4.70 20.27 16.86
C ALA A 85 -5.77 20.88 17.79
N GLY A 86 -5.77 20.51 19.07
CA GLY A 86 -6.78 20.91 20.04
C GLY A 86 -8.01 20.00 20.10
N MET A 87 -8.23 19.10 19.13
CA MET A 87 -9.30 18.11 19.21
C MET A 87 -9.09 17.13 20.37
N SER A 88 -10.19 16.59 20.88
CA SER A 88 -10.19 15.55 21.92
C SER A 88 -11.00 14.35 21.45
N PHE A 89 -10.48 13.15 21.66
CA PHE A 89 -11.13 11.89 21.27
C PHE A 89 -11.13 10.86 22.40
N GLY A 90 -12.13 9.98 22.42
CA GLY A 90 -12.16 8.79 23.27
C GLY A 90 -11.57 7.59 22.52
N THR A 91 -11.91 7.46 21.25
CA THR A 91 -11.41 6.45 20.31
C THR A 91 -10.91 7.12 19.02
N PRO A 92 -9.97 6.51 18.27
CA PRO A 92 -9.54 7.01 16.96
C PRO A 92 -10.68 7.17 15.93
N LEU A 93 -11.79 6.45 16.11
CA LEU A 93 -12.97 6.61 15.26
C LEU A 93 -13.64 7.97 15.48
N ASP A 94 -13.69 8.46 16.73
CA ASP A 94 -14.25 9.78 17.05
C ASP A 94 -13.40 10.91 16.44
N LEU A 95 -12.06 10.71 16.41
CA LEU A 95 -11.16 11.63 15.72
C LEU A 95 -11.40 11.60 14.21
N LEU A 96 -11.56 10.41 13.62
CA LEU A 96 -11.84 10.26 12.20
C LEU A 96 -13.17 10.93 11.80
N ASP A 97 -14.22 10.84 12.63
CA ASP A 97 -15.49 11.54 12.39
C ASP A 97 -15.30 13.05 12.27
N GLY A 98 -14.58 13.66 13.22
CA GLY A 98 -14.31 15.10 13.20
C GLY A 98 -13.38 15.54 12.07
N LEU A 99 -12.52 14.65 11.55
CA LEU A 99 -11.56 14.99 10.48
C LEU A 99 -12.06 14.71 9.06
N THR A 100 -12.87 13.67 8.84
CA THR A 100 -13.20 13.19 7.47
C THR A 100 -13.91 14.26 6.64
N GLY A 101 -14.97 14.86 7.18
CA GLY A 101 -15.74 15.92 6.50
C GLY A 101 -14.88 17.14 6.14
N PRO A 102 -14.20 17.79 7.10
CA PRO A 102 -13.32 18.92 6.83
C PRO A 102 -12.19 18.59 5.84
N THR A 103 -11.58 17.42 5.94
CA THR A 103 -10.48 16.99 5.07
C THR A 103 -10.93 16.81 3.62
N LEU A 104 -12.07 16.14 3.39
CA LEU A 104 -12.65 15.99 2.06
C LEU A 104 -13.08 17.35 1.49
N ALA A 105 -13.73 18.20 2.29
CA ALA A 105 -14.13 19.53 1.85
C ALA A 105 -12.93 20.43 1.50
N TYR A 106 -11.80 20.30 2.20
CA TYR A 106 -10.55 20.97 1.83
C TYR A 106 -9.97 20.39 0.52
N ALA A 107 -9.93 19.06 0.39
CA ALA A 107 -9.43 18.39 -0.81
C ALA A 107 -10.19 18.83 -2.07
N ASP A 108 -11.54 18.87 -2.02
CA ASP A 108 -12.39 19.35 -3.10
C ASP A 108 -12.10 20.81 -3.48
N ARG A 109 -12.00 21.71 -2.48
CA ARG A 109 -11.69 23.13 -2.71
C ARG A 109 -10.30 23.34 -3.30
N ALA A 110 -9.29 22.61 -2.81
CA ALA A 110 -7.91 22.71 -3.25
C ALA A 110 -7.68 22.03 -4.61
N TRP A 111 -8.47 21.01 -4.95
CA TRP A 111 -8.53 20.43 -6.29
C TRP A 111 -9.16 21.40 -7.31
N GLY A 112 -10.19 22.14 -6.90
CA GLY A 112 -10.80 23.22 -7.68
C GLY A 112 -11.51 22.77 -8.96
N ARG A 113 -11.83 21.47 -9.07
CA ARG A 113 -12.35 20.83 -10.29
C ARG A 113 -13.59 19.94 -10.05
N GLY A 114 -14.25 20.14 -8.92
CA GLY A 114 -15.37 19.31 -8.46
C GLY A 114 -14.93 18.40 -7.32
N ARG A 115 -15.75 17.37 -7.04
CA ARG A 115 -15.53 16.44 -5.94
C ARG A 115 -14.43 15.44 -6.27
N LEU A 116 -13.43 15.35 -5.42
CA LEU A 116 -12.35 14.37 -5.50
C LEU A 116 -12.85 13.02 -4.96
N ARG A 117 -12.27 11.91 -5.45
CA ARG A 117 -12.61 10.57 -4.94
C ARG A 117 -12.28 10.48 -3.45
N ALA A 118 -13.20 9.94 -2.65
CA ALA A 118 -13.03 9.88 -1.21
C ALA A 118 -11.83 9.00 -0.80
N THR A 119 -11.44 8.02 -1.63
CA THR A 119 -10.20 7.26 -1.50
C THR A 119 -8.95 8.14 -1.40
N PHE A 120 -8.89 9.30 -2.06
CA PHE A 120 -7.74 10.22 -1.99
C PHE A 120 -7.63 10.91 -0.62
N GLY A 121 -8.75 11.40 -0.09
CA GLY A 121 -8.81 12.01 1.24
C GLY A 121 -8.61 10.99 2.36
N LEU A 122 -9.19 9.80 2.23
CA LEU A 122 -8.99 8.71 3.19
C LEU A 122 -7.52 8.22 3.20
N ASN A 123 -6.83 8.20 2.05
CA ASN A 123 -5.40 7.87 1.98
C ASN A 123 -4.53 8.92 2.68
N ALA A 124 -4.86 10.21 2.56
CA ALA A 124 -4.22 11.30 3.32
C ALA A 124 -4.46 11.20 4.85
N LEU A 125 -5.56 10.58 5.29
CA LEU A 125 -5.89 10.39 6.71
C LEU A 125 -5.25 9.16 7.35
N VAL A 126 -4.75 8.18 6.56
CA VAL A 126 -4.08 6.97 7.06
C VAL A 126 -3.01 7.25 8.14
N PRO A 127 -2.02 8.13 7.93
CA PRO A 127 -0.98 8.36 8.93
C PRO A 127 -1.51 9.04 10.20
N VAL A 128 -2.57 9.85 10.09
CA VAL A 128 -3.21 10.52 11.23
C VAL A 128 -3.98 9.50 12.09
N ASP A 129 -4.75 8.61 11.44
CA ASP A 129 -5.46 7.52 12.10
C ASP A 129 -4.50 6.53 12.78
N HIS A 130 -3.43 6.11 12.09
CA HIS A 130 -2.41 5.23 12.67
C HIS A 130 -1.70 5.87 13.87
N ALA A 131 -1.43 7.18 13.82
CA ALA A 131 -0.87 7.92 14.95
C ALA A 131 -1.84 7.97 16.13
N ALA A 132 -3.14 8.18 15.88
CA ALA A 132 -4.18 8.19 16.91
C ALA A 132 -4.36 6.83 17.60
N TRP A 133 -4.34 5.73 16.83
CA TRP A 133 -4.31 4.36 17.38
C TRP A 133 -3.05 4.08 18.19
N ALA A 134 -1.88 4.54 17.73
CA ALA A 134 -0.63 4.40 18.46
C ALA A 134 -0.61 5.26 19.75
N LEU A 135 -1.25 6.43 19.74
CA LEU A 135 -1.40 7.31 20.91
C LEU A 135 -2.37 6.71 21.93
N LEU A 136 -3.48 6.12 21.50
CA LEU A 136 -4.36 5.32 22.36
C LEU A 136 -3.58 4.17 23.02
N ALA A 137 -2.72 3.46 22.26
CA ALA A 137 -1.88 2.39 22.81
C ALA A 137 -0.89 2.87 23.90
N ARG A 138 -0.47 4.15 23.89
CA ARG A 138 0.33 4.72 25.00
C ARG A 138 -0.48 4.86 26.29
N ARG A 139 -1.80 5.08 26.20
CA ARG A 139 -2.70 5.15 27.37
C ARG A 139 -3.15 3.77 27.87
N HIS A 140 -2.99 2.72 27.06
CA HIS A 140 -3.40 1.35 27.36
C HIS A 140 -2.25 0.35 27.14
N THR A 141 -1.14 0.51 27.87
CA THR A 141 0.12 -0.24 27.64
C THR A 141 -0.01 -1.76 27.72
N ASP A 142 -0.94 -2.26 28.53
CA ASP A 142 -1.15 -3.70 28.75
C ASP A 142 -2.21 -4.31 27.81
N ALA A 143 -2.91 -3.49 27.02
CA ALA A 143 -3.95 -3.94 26.11
C ALA A 143 -3.38 -4.42 24.77
N SER A 144 -3.93 -5.53 24.25
CA SER A 144 -3.79 -5.87 22.84
C SER A 144 -4.54 -4.88 21.95
N PHE A 145 -4.20 -4.88 20.66
CA PHE A 145 -4.95 -4.07 19.69
C PHE A 145 -6.46 -4.39 19.72
N TYR A 146 -6.81 -5.67 19.84
CA TYR A 146 -8.18 -6.15 19.89
C TYR A 146 -8.98 -5.61 21.10
N GLU A 147 -8.32 -5.49 22.26
CA GLU A 147 -8.90 -4.94 23.49
C GLU A 147 -9.07 -3.41 23.44
N MET A 148 -8.37 -2.72 22.54
CA MET A 148 -8.58 -1.28 22.28
C MET A 148 -9.69 -0.99 21.25
N ILE A 149 -10.06 -1.95 20.39
CA ILE A 149 -11.18 -1.78 19.46
C ILE A 149 -12.48 -1.67 20.27
N PRO A 150 -13.35 -0.67 20.03
CA PRO A 150 -14.63 -0.56 20.73
C PRO A 150 -15.54 -1.75 20.42
N GLU A 151 -16.32 -2.20 21.42
CA GLU A 151 -17.06 -3.47 21.36
C GLU A 151 -17.93 -3.62 20.11
N ALA A 152 -18.61 -2.53 19.70
CA ALA A 152 -19.50 -2.50 18.53
C ALA A 152 -18.82 -2.84 17.19
N TYR A 153 -17.49 -2.72 17.09
CA TYR A 153 -16.68 -3.11 15.93
C TYR A 153 -15.90 -4.40 16.19
N ARG A 154 -15.51 -4.64 17.44
CA ARG A 154 -14.84 -5.86 17.88
C ARG A 154 -15.67 -7.12 17.60
N SER A 155 -16.99 -7.02 17.74
CA SER A 155 -17.94 -8.12 17.48
C SER A 155 -17.95 -8.59 16.02
N ALA A 156 -17.41 -7.82 15.07
CA ALA A 156 -17.26 -8.20 13.67
C ALA A 156 -15.90 -8.90 13.38
N LEU A 157 -15.02 -8.96 14.36
CA LEU A 157 -13.69 -9.59 14.28
C LEU A 157 -13.65 -10.83 15.20
N THR A 158 -14.56 -11.77 14.93
CA THR A 158 -14.71 -13.04 15.66
C THR A 158 -13.61 -14.05 15.30
N ALA A 159 -13.27 -14.14 14.01
CA ALA A 159 -12.25 -15.03 13.48
C ALA A 159 -10.84 -14.62 13.96
N ARG A 160 -10.07 -15.59 14.47
CA ARG A 160 -8.67 -15.40 14.88
C ARG A 160 -7.78 -16.35 14.08
N HIS A 161 -6.78 -15.81 13.40
CA HIS A 161 -5.87 -16.59 12.56
C HIS A 161 -4.43 -16.58 13.10
N ASP A 162 -3.92 -17.75 13.47
CA ASP A 162 -2.52 -17.91 13.91
C ASP A 162 -1.53 -17.78 12.75
N ARG A 163 -1.97 -18.18 11.54
CA ARG A 163 -1.22 -18.12 10.29
C ARG A 163 -2.02 -17.34 9.25
N LEU A 164 -1.28 -16.63 8.40
CA LEU A 164 -1.84 -15.75 7.39
C LEU A 164 -1.32 -16.20 6.02
N ALA A 165 -2.22 -16.42 5.05
CA ALA A 165 -1.84 -16.66 3.67
C ALA A 165 -1.30 -15.36 3.05
N CYS A 166 -0.08 -15.43 2.53
CA CYS A 166 0.52 -14.36 1.75
C CYS A 166 0.08 -14.54 0.30
N THR A 167 -0.58 -13.53 -0.26
CA THR A 167 -1.08 -13.55 -1.64
C THR A 167 -0.19 -12.64 -2.50
N PRO A 168 0.80 -13.18 -3.25
CA PRO A 168 1.60 -12.39 -4.17
C PRO A 168 0.74 -11.84 -5.31
N VAL A 169 1.11 -10.65 -5.78
CA VAL A 169 0.50 -10.03 -6.96
C VAL A 169 1.22 -10.50 -8.22
N VAL A 170 0.51 -11.23 -9.07
CA VAL A 170 0.92 -11.51 -10.45
C VAL A 170 0.57 -10.29 -11.30
N SER A 171 1.56 -9.45 -11.57
CA SER A 171 1.39 -8.19 -12.32
C SER A 171 1.30 -8.42 -13.84
N TYR A 172 0.95 -7.37 -14.58
CA TYR A 172 0.84 -7.40 -16.05
C TYR A 172 2.15 -7.82 -16.75
N GLY A 173 3.31 -7.48 -16.17
CA GLY A 173 4.63 -7.71 -16.76
C GLY A 173 5.32 -9.02 -16.37
N MET A 174 4.76 -9.81 -15.45
CA MET A 174 5.38 -11.06 -15.00
C MET A 174 5.31 -12.15 -16.08
N THR A 175 6.41 -12.85 -16.32
CA THR A 175 6.49 -13.96 -17.28
C THR A 175 5.91 -15.26 -16.70
N ALA A 176 5.71 -16.26 -17.54
CA ALA A 176 5.38 -17.62 -17.11
C ALA A 176 6.39 -18.18 -16.09
N ALA A 177 7.69 -17.90 -16.27
CA ALA A 177 8.75 -18.35 -15.36
C ALA A 177 8.66 -17.68 -13.97
N ASP A 178 8.23 -16.41 -13.91
CA ASP A 178 8.01 -15.73 -12.63
C ASP A 178 6.79 -16.31 -11.88
N VAL A 179 5.76 -16.75 -12.61
CA VAL A 179 4.60 -17.47 -12.04
C VAL A 179 4.98 -18.87 -11.57
N GLU A 180 5.82 -19.59 -12.33
CA GLU A 180 6.40 -20.87 -11.89
C GLU A 180 7.21 -20.71 -10.60
N ALA A 181 8.07 -19.70 -10.52
CA ALA A 181 8.87 -19.40 -9.32
C ALA A 181 8.00 -19.15 -8.07
N LEU A 182 6.93 -18.34 -8.18
CA LEU A 182 5.99 -18.15 -7.06
C LEU A 182 5.37 -19.46 -6.58
N LEU A 183 5.04 -20.37 -7.50
CA LEU A 183 4.46 -21.68 -7.18
C LEU A 183 5.49 -22.63 -6.56
N ASP A 184 6.75 -22.57 -7.01
CA ASP A 184 7.87 -23.33 -6.43
C ASP A 184 8.26 -22.83 -5.03
N GLU A 185 8.11 -21.54 -4.74
CA GLU A 185 8.23 -20.95 -3.41
C GLU A 185 7.07 -21.34 -2.46
N GLY A 186 6.03 -22.00 -3.00
CA GLY A 186 4.89 -22.49 -2.23
C GLY A 186 3.73 -21.51 -2.07
N TYR A 187 3.68 -20.42 -2.85
CA TYR A 187 2.50 -19.57 -2.90
C TYR A 187 1.34 -20.29 -3.59
N PHE A 188 0.17 -20.29 -2.95
CA PHE A 188 -0.99 -21.08 -3.38
C PHE A 188 -2.29 -20.27 -3.58
N VAL A 189 -2.24 -18.96 -3.36
CA VAL A 189 -3.28 -18.01 -3.77
C VAL A 189 -2.60 -16.92 -4.59
N LEU A 190 -2.94 -16.81 -5.88
CA LEU A 190 -2.34 -15.83 -6.79
C LEU A 190 -3.30 -14.67 -7.02
N LYS A 191 -2.88 -13.43 -6.71
CA LYS A 191 -3.64 -12.23 -7.06
C LYS A 191 -3.28 -11.78 -8.48
N ILE A 192 -4.11 -12.12 -9.45
CA ILE A 192 -3.89 -11.88 -10.88
C ILE A 192 -4.44 -10.49 -11.24
N LYS A 193 -3.56 -9.59 -11.70
CA LYS A 193 -3.96 -8.29 -12.25
C LYS A 193 -4.52 -8.45 -13.66
N LEU A 194 -5.75 -7.96 -13.85
CA LEU A 194 -6.49 -7.89 -15.11
C LEU A 194 -6.87 -6.42 -15.40
N GLY A 195 -7.64 -6.16 -16.46
CA GLY A 195 -7.94 -4.82 -16.95
C GLY A 195 -6.75 -4.17 -17.68
N SER A 196 -5.87 -4.98 -18.28
CA SER A 196 -4.66 -4.48 -18.93
C SER A 196 -4.94 -3.92 -20.33
N ASP A 197 -4.53 -2.68 -20.56
CA ASP A 197 -4.49 -2.06 -21.88
C ASP A 197 -3.02 -1.95 -22.34
N PRO A 198 -2.50 -2.96 -23.06
CA PRO A 198 -1.09 -3.00 -23.47
C PRO A 198 -0.78 -2.08 -24.65
N ASP A 199 -1.77 -1.76 -25.49
CA ASP A 199 -1.63 -0.91 -26.67
C ASP A 199 -1.81 0.57 -26.32
N GLY A 200 -2.51 0.88 -25.21
CA GLY A 200 -2.79 2.22 -24.73
C GLY A 200 -3.88 2.95 -25.53
N ASP A 201 -4.70 2.21 -26.28
CA ASP A 201 -5.73 2.74 -27.17
C ASP A 201 -7.14 2.74 -26.56
N GLY A 202 -7.32 2.17 -25.36
CA GLY A 202 -8.58 2.11 -24.65
C GLY A 202 -9.59 1.10 -25.21
N ASP A 203 -9.18 0.20 -26.12
CA ASP A 203 -10.06 -0.81 -26.72
C ASP A 203 -10.50 -1.88 -25.67
N PRO A 204 -11.80 -1.96 -25.33
CA PRO A 204 -12.28 -2.88 -24.30
C PRO A 204 -12.24 -4.35 -24.75
N ASP A 205 -12.36 -4.65 -26.05
CA ASP A 205 -12.29 -6.01 -26.57
C ASP A 205 -10.85 -6.52 -26.59
N LYS A 206 -9.87 -5.66 -26.90
CA LYS A 206 -8.44 -6.00 -26.77
C LYS A 206 -8.05 -6.26 -25.32
N MET A 207 -8.50 -5.41 -24.39
CA MET A 207 -8.27 -5.56 -22.95
C MET A 207 -8.80 -6.90 -22.45
N LEU A 208 -10.07 -7.19 -22.72
CA LEU A 208 -10.70 -8.46 -22.35
C LEU A 208 -10.00 -9.66 -23.01
N ALA A 209 -9.61 -9.56 -24.28
CA ALA A 209 -8.89 -10.62 -24.97
C ALA A 209 -7.48 -10.85 -24.38
N TRP A 210 -6.82 -9.80 -23.87
CA TRP A 210 -5.57 -9.94 -23.12
C TRP A 210 -5.81 -10.61 -21.77
N ASP A 211 -6.83 -10.17 -21.02
CA ASP A 211 -7.16 -10.68 -19.69
C ASP A 211 -7.50 -12.19 -19.73
N ILE A 212 -8.29 -12.62 -20.72
CA ILE A 212 -8.61 -14.04 -20.96
C ILE A 212 -7.34 -14.85 -21.22
N ARG A 213 -6.50 -14.42 -22.18
CA ARG A 213 -5.23 -15.12 -22.50
C ARG A 213 -4.30 -15.20 -21.29
N ARG A 214 -4.27 -14.15 -20.46
CA ARG A 214 -3.45 -14.09 -19.24
C ARG A 214 -3.94 -15.08 -18.18
N LEU A 215 -5.24 -15.17 -17.96
CA LEU A 215 -5.83 -16.15 -17.06
C LEU A 215 -5.58 -17.58 -17.56
N GLU A 216 -5.71 -17.83 -18.86
CA GLU A 216 -5.41 -19.12 -19.51
C GLU A 216 -3.93 -19.53 -19.40
N GLU A 217 -2.99 -18.59 -19.54
CA GLU A 217 -1.56 -18.82 -19.33
C GLU A 217 -1.28 -19.23 -17.88
N ILE A 218 -1.74 -18.43 -16.91
CA ILE A 218 -1.52 -18.71 -15.48
C ILE A 218 -2.20 -20.04 -15.09
N HIS A 219 -3.39 -20.32 -15.63
CA HIS A 219 -4.08 -21.57 -15.35
C HIS A 219 -3.27 -22.79 -15.80
N ARG A 220 -2.72 -22.80 -17.02
CA ARG A 220 -1.94 -23.93 -17.55
C ARG A 220 -0.66 -24.23 -16.77
N ILE A 221 -0.14 -23.25 -16.02
CA ILE A 221 1.00 -23.40 -15.13
C ILE A 221 0.53 -23.94 -13.76
N ALA A 222 -0.45 -23.25 -13.15
CA ALA A 222 -0.96 -23.57 -11.82
C ALA A 222 -1.85 -24.83 -11.77
N GLU A 223 -2.35 -25.33 -12.91
CA GLU A 223 -3.18 -26.52 -12.95
C GLU A 223 -2.44 -27.79 -12.55
N ARG A 224 -1.12 -27.81 -12.83
CA ARG A 224 -0.18 -28.90 -12.60
C ARG A 224 0.30 -29.02 -11.16
N ARG A 225 -0.21 -28.18 -10.26
CA ARG A 225 0.23 -28.04 -8.87
C ARG A 225 -0.91 -28.40 -7.92
N ASP A 226 -0.67 -29.40 -7.08
CA ASP A 226 -1.51 -29.70 -5.92
C ASP A 226 -1.26 -28.70 -4.79
N CYS A 227 -2.28 -28.44 -3.99
CA CYS A 227 -2.26 -27.51 -2.87
C CYS A 227 -2.91 -28.13 -1.62
N PRO A 228 -2.16 -28.42 -0.54
CA PRO A 228 -2.73 -28.94 0.70
C PRO A 228 -3.42 -27.87 1.56
N HIS A 229 -3.52 -26.63 1.08
CA HIS A 229 -4.03 -25.47 1.82
C HIS A 229 -5.41 -24.98 1.32
N THR A 230 -5.97 -25.60 0.29
CA THR A 230 -7.29 -25.29 -0.26
C THR A 230 -8.20 -26.53 -0.22
N ALA A 231 -9.50 -26.32 -0.03
CA ALA A 231 -10.46 -27.42 0.15
C ALA A 231 -10.62 -28.33 -1.09
N ASN A 232 -10.30 -27.81 -2.28
CA ASN A 232 -10.35 -28.54 -3.55
C ASN A 232 -8.99 -29.10 -3.99
N GLY A 233 -7.94 -28.97 -3.16
CA GLY A 233 -6.59 -29.45 -3.47
C GLY A 233 -5.85 -28.65 -4.56
N LYS A 234 -6.39 -27.50 -5.01
CA LYS A 234 -5.90 -26.75 -6.18
C LYS A 234 -5.33 -25.38 -5.78
N VAL A 235 -4.34 -24.87 -6.50
CA VAL A 235 -3.95 -23.45 -6.44
C VAL A 235 -5.16 -22.57 -6.73
N ALA A 236 -5.33 -21.50 -5.96
CA ALA A 236 -6.46 -20.60 -6.01
C ALA A 236 -6.12 -19.24 -6.66
N TYR A 237 -7.11 -18.62 -7.29
CA TYR A 237 -6.99 -17.34 -7.99
C TYR A 237 -7.83 -16.26 -7.31
N TYR A 238 -7.30 -15.06 -7.30
CA TYR A 238 -7.95 -13.82 -6.91
C TYR A 238 -7.76 -12.90 -8.10
N LEU A 239 -8.84 -12.59 -8.82
CA LEU A 239 -8.78 -11.71 -9.98
C LEU A 239 -9.01 -10.26 -9.52
N ASP A 240 -8.18 -9.33 -9.95
CA ASP A 240 -8.29 -7.89 -9.62
C ASP A 240 -8.24 -7.07 -10.90
N ILE A 241 -9.37 -6.46 -11.24
CA ILE A 241 -9.61 -5.73 -12.49
C ILE A 241 -9.41 -4.20 -12.28
N ASN A 242 -9.28 -3.73 -11.03
CA ASN A 242 -9.11 -2.32 -10.64
C ASN A 242 -10.07 -1.32 -11.31
N GLY A 243 -11.33 -1.72 -11.47
CA GLY A 243 -12.42 -0.91 -11.98
C GLY A 243 -12.29 -0.54 -13.46
N ARG A 244 -11.79 -1.47 -14.29
CA ARG A 244 -11.50 -1.24 -15.71
C ARG A 244 -12.61 -1.68 -16.67
N TYR A 245 -13.56 -2.54 -16.28
CA TYR A 245 -14.65 -2.97 -17.16
C TYR A 245 -15.82 -1.98 -17.12
N ALA A 246 -16.25 -1.49 -18.27
CA ALA A 246 -17.29 -0.45 -18.36
C ALA A 246 -18.71 -0.93 -17.96
N GLY A 247 -18.91 -2.24 -17.81
CA GLY A 247 -20.19 -2.85 -17.46
C GLY A 247 -20.05 -4.36 -17.29
N THR A 248 -21.18 -5.06 -17.14
CA THR A 248 -21.20 -6.51 -16.85
C THR A 248 -20.74 -7.39 -18.02
N GLU A 249 -21.00 -7.00 -19.26
CA GLU A 249 -20.76 -7.83 -20.46
C GLU A 249 -19.31 -8.36 -20.57
N PRO A 250 -18.24 -7.55 -20.44
CA PRO A 250 -16.87 -8.07 -20.38
C PRO A 250 -16.62 -9.03 -19.21
N LEU A 251 -17.28 -8.83 -18.06
CA LEU A 251 -17.15 -9.71 -16.91
C LEU A 251 -17.80 -11.08 -17.18
N HIS A 252 -19.00 -11.13 -17.77
CA HIS A 252 -19.61 -12.40 -18.19
C HIS A 252 -18.70 -13.16 -19.16
N ARG A 253 -18.19 -12.50 -20.21
CA ARG A 253 -17.28 -13.09 -21.19
C ARG A 253 -15.97 -13.62 -20.57
N LEU A 254 -15.42 -12.93 -19.57
CA LEU A 254 -14.27 -13.42 -18.79
C LEU A 254 -14.63 -14.67 -17.97
N ILE A 255 -15.77 -14.67 -17.29
CA ILE A 255 -16.23 -15.79 -16.46
C ILE A 255 -16.55 -17.03 -17.31
N GLU A 256 -17.20 -16.88 -18.46
CA GLU A 256 -17.40 -17.98 -19.40
C GLU A 256 -16.07 -18.57 -19.90
N ALA A 257 -15.06 -17.73 -20.16
CA ALA A 257 -13.74 -18.20 -20.57
C ALA A 257 -13.04 -18.96 -19.43
N ALA A 258 -13.20 -18.48 -18.19
CA ALA A 258 -12.72 -19.18 -17.00
C ALA A 258 -13.47 -20.51 -16.77
N GLU A 259 -14.75 -20.60 -17.09
CA GLU A 259 -15.55 -21.83 -16.99
C GLU A 259 -15.11 -22.86 -18.04
N ARG A 260 -15.05 -22.45 -19.32
CA ARG A 260 -14.61 -23.31 -20.44
C ARG A 260 -13.23 -23.94 -20.25
N THR A 261 -12.39 -23.32 -19.42
CA THR A 261 -11.01 -23.76 -19.13
C THR A 261 -10.85 -24.44 -17.78
N GLY A 262 -11.91 -24.56 -16.97
CA GLY A 262 -11.84 -25.09 -15.60
C GLY A 262 -11.12 -24.15 -14.61
N ALA A 263 -10.83 -22.91 -15.00
CA ALA A 263 -10.26 -21.89 -14.14
C ALA A 263 -11.25 -21.33 -13.11
N LEU A 264 -12.55 -21.31 -13.43
CA LEU A 264 -13.60 -20.79 -12.55
C LEU A 264 -13.63 -21.51 -11.19
N ASP A 265 -13.48 -22.84 -11.18
CA ASP A 265 -13.33 -23.71 -9.99
C ASP A 265 -12.25 -23.27 -8.99
N ARG A 266 -11.30 -22.44 -9.45
CA ARG A 266 -10.15 -21.97 -8.68
C ARG A 266 -10.29 -20.48 -8.28
N VAL A 267 -11.25 -19.74 -8.83
CA VAL A 267 -11.45 -18.31 -8.51
C VAL A 267 -12.16 -18.15 -7.16
N LEU A 268 -11.46 -17.58 -6.17
CA LEU A 268 -12.02 -17.25 -4.86
C LEU A 268 -12.87 -15.97 -4.88
N VAL A 269 -12.42 -15.00 -5.68
CA VAL A 269 -12.97 -13.64 -5.73
C VAL A 269 -12.57 -12.92 -7.02
N VAL A 270 -13.47 -12.06 -7.51
CA VAL A 270 -13.19 -10.99 -8.47
C VAL A 270 -13.32 -9.65 -7.77
N GLU A 271 -12.22 -8.94 -7.55
CA GLU A 271 -12.18 -7.60 -6.94
C GLU A 271 -12.38 -6.50 -7.98
N GLU A 272 -13.24 -5.55 -7.63
CA GLU A 272 -13.51 -4.29 -8.34
C GLU A 272 -13.53 -4.45 -9.88
N PRO A 273 -14.54 -5.11 -10.46
CA PRO A 273 -14.65 -5.23 -11.90
C PRO A 273 -14.89 -3.88 -12.59
N PHE A 274 -15.71 -3.00 -11.98
CA PHE A 274 -16.23 -1.80 -12.63
C PHE A 274 -15.75 -0.49 -11.99
N PRO A 275 -15.73 0.64 -12.73
CA PRO A 275 -15.57 1.97 -12.14
C PRO A 275 -16.62 2.26 -11.07
N GLU A 276 -16.29 3.10 -10.09
CA GLU A 276 -17.18 3.45 -8.95
C GLU A 276 -18.58 3.92 -9.39
N HIS A 277 -18.68 4.66 -10.50
CA HIS A 277 -19.95 5.17 -11.04
C HIS A 277 -20.83 4.12 -11.73
N VAL A 278 -20.33 2.89 -11.91
CA VAL A 278 -21.10 1.78 -12.48
C VAL A 278 -21.84 1.08 -11.34
N HIS A 279 -23.16 1.26 -11.34
CA HIS A 279 -24.09 0.64 -10.40
C HIS A 279 -24.76 -0.58 -11.05
N ALA A 280 -23.95 -1.62 -11.29
CA ALA A 280 -24.40 -2.87 -11.89
C ALA A 280 -24.59 -3.97 -10.83
N SER A 281 -25.66 -4.76 -11.00
CA SER A 281 -25.85 -6.02 -10.27
C SER A 281 -24.80 -7.05 -10.70
N VAL A 282 -24.40 -7.90 -9.76
CA VAL A 282 -23.50 -9.06 -9.95
C VAL A 282 -24.07 -10.33 -9.31
N ALA A 283 -25.34 -10.29 -8.86
CA ALA A 283 -25.99 -11.36 -8.10
C ALA A 283 -26.24 -12.66 -8.90
N ASP A 284 -26.16 -12.60 -10.22
CA ASP A 284 -26.33 -13.71 -11.17
C ASP A 284 -25.01 -14.39 -11.56
N LEU A 285 -23.85 -13.83 -11.15
CA LEU A 285 -22.55 -14.41 -11.46
C LEU A 285 -22.25 -15.64 -10.58
N PRO A 286 -21.68 -16.73 -11.14
CA PRO A 286 -21.31 -17.93 -10.39
C PRO A 286 -20.06 -17.75 -9.51
N VAL A 287 -19.58 -16.52 -9.34
CA VAL A 287 -18.35 -16.18 -8.61
C VAL A 287 -18.62 -15.06 -7.61
N ARG A 288 -17.89 -15.08 -6.48
CA ARG A 288 -17.93 -13.99 -5.51
C ARG A 288 -17.25 -12.74 -6.09
N VAL A 289 -18.02 -11.67 -6.31
CA VAL A 289 -17.47 -10.33 -6.59
C VAL A 289 -17.22 -9.60 -5.27
N ALA A 290 -16.14 -8.83 -5.19
CA ALA A 290 -15.80 -7.97 -4.06
C ALA A 290 -15.61 -6.51 -4.44
N GLY A 291 -16.04 -5.61 -3.57
CA GLY A 291 -15.83 -4.17 -3.73
C GLY A 291 -14.54 -3.74 -3.06
N ASP A 292 -13.70 -2.99 -3.78
CA ASP A 292 -12.58 -2.23 -3.23
C ASP A 292 -12.80 -0.73 -3.43
N GLU A 293 -12.32 -0.13 -4.51
CA GLU A 293 -12.29 1.34 -4.63
C GLU A 293 -13.67 1.97 -4.42
N SER A 294 -14.72 1.33 -4.93
CA SER A 294 -16.13 1.69 -4.80
C SER A 294 -16.74 1.56 -3.39
N VAL A 295 -15.94 1.27 -2.36
CA VAL A 295 -16.36 1.13 -0.97
C VAL A 295 -15.53 2.07 -0.08
N HIS A 296 -16.06 3.27 0.18
CA HIS A 296 -15.41 4.28 1.01
C HIS A 296 -15.90 4.29 2.46
N ASP A 297 -17.17 3.99 2.69
CA ASP A 297 -17.85 4.08 3.99
C ASP A 297 -18.94 2.98 4.15
N GLU A 298 -19.70 3.03 5.26
CA GLU A 298 -20.80 2.10 5.49
C GLU A 298 -21.92 2.17 4.43
N GLY A 299 -22.18 3.33 3.84
CA GLY A 299 -23.23 3.54 2.85
C GLY A 299 -22.90 2.87 1.52
N ASP A 300 -21.68 3.09 1.03
CA ASP A 300 -21.17 2.40 -0.15
C ASP A 300 -21.15 0.86 0.05
N ALA A 301 -20.74 0.41 1.24
CA ALA A 301 -20.74 -1.02 1.57
C ALA A 301 -22.15 -1.63 1.45
N ILE A 302 -23.17 -0.97 2.03
CA ILE A 302 -24.57 -1.41 1.92
C ILE A 302 -25.03 -1.42 0.46
N ALA A 303 -24.71 -0.38 -0.31
CA ALA A 303 -25.09 -0.29 -1.72
C ALA A 303 -24.48 -1.41 -2.57
N ARG A 304 -23.20 -1.75 -2.37
CA ARG A 304 -22.55 -2.87 -3.09
C ARG A 304 -23.13 -4.22 -2.67
N ILE A 305 -23.41 -4.43 -1.39
CA ILE A 305 -24.07 -5.64 -0.90
C ILE A 305 -25.46 -5.82 -1.55
N GLN A 306 -26.24 -4.74 -1.67
CA GLN A 306 -27.54 -4.75 -2.38
C GLN A 306 -27.42 -5.06 -3.87
N MET A 307 -26.29 -4.77 -4.50
CA MET A 307 -25.97 -5.14 -5.90
C MET A 307 -25.46 -6.59 -6.03
N GLY A 308 -25.41 -7.37 -4.94
CA GLY A 308 -24.96 -8.77 -4.94
C GLY A 308 -23.47 -8.99 -4.68
N TYR A 309 -22.72 -7.96 -4.26
CA TYR A 309 -21.30 -8.10 -3.96
C TYR A 309 -21.12 -8.99 -2.71
N GLY A 310 -20.51 -10.17 -2.91
CA GLY A 310 -20.39 -11.22 -1.91
C GLY A 310 -19.14 -11.16 -1.02
N ALA A 311 -18.36 -10.08 -1.10
CA ALA A 311 -17.27 -9.72 -0.18
C ALA A 311 -16.91 -8.23 -0.28
N LEU A 312 -16.11 -7.72 0.66
CA LEU A 312 -15.54 -6.36 0.62
C LEU A 312 -14.06 -6.37 1.00
N ALA A 313 -13.26 -5.55 0.31
CA ALA A 313 -11.84 -5.34 0.58
C ALA A 313 -11.64 -4.26 1.65
N LEU A 314 -11.09 -4.65 2.80
CA LEU A 314 -10.65 -3.75 3.85
C LEU A 314 -9.22 -3.29 3.58
N LYS A 315 -8.95 -1.99 3.69
CA LYS A 315 -7.60 -1.43 3.48
C LYS A 315 -7.18 -0.47 4.60
N PRO A 316 -6.79 -0.97 5.78
CA PRO A 316 -6.28 -0.14 6.88
C PRO A 316 -5.14 0.83 6.50
N VAL A 317 -4.33 0.46 5.50
CA VAL A 317 -3.21 1.23 4.95
C VAL A 317 -3.58 2.21 3.83
N ALA A 318 -4.81 2.16 3.32
CA ALA A 318 -5.26 2.99 2.17
C ALA A 318 -6.48 3.86 2.49
N LYS A 319 -7.36 3.38 3.38
CA LYS A 319 -8.65 3.99 3.71
C LYS A 319 -8.80 4.30 5.21
N THR A 320 -7.72 4.22 5.99
CA THR A 320 -7.66 4.20 7.47
C THR A 320 -8.09 2.88 8.11
N MET A 321 -7.54 2.57 9.29
CA MET A 321 -7.95 1.44 10.14
C MET A 321 -9.36 1.68 10.70
N SER A 322 -9.62 2.89 11.18
CA SER A 322 -10.92 3.26 11.77
C SER A 322 -12.09 3.09 10.79
N MET A 323 -11.94 3.50 9.52
CA MET A 323 -12.96 3.24 8.49
C MET A 323 -13.05 1.76 8.10
N SER A 324 -11.91 1.06 8.05
CA SER A 324 -11.90 -0.39 7.77
C SER A 324 -12.67 -1.18 8.83
N LEU A 325 -12.63 -0.76 10.10
CA LEU A 325 -13.44 -1.37 11.17
C LEU A 325 -14.95 -1.09 11.02
N ARG A 326 -15.33 0.08 10.50
CA ARG A 326 -16.72 0.42 10.17
C ARG A 326 -17.27 -0.47 9.06
N ILE A 327 -16.53 -0.56 7.94
CA ILE A 327 -16.90 -1.42 6.81
C ILE A 327 -16.98 -2.89 7.25
N ALA A 328 -16.03 -3.37 8.07
CA ALA A 328 -16.08 -4.73 8.62
C ALA A 328 -17.33 -4.99 9.47
N ARG A 329 -17.72 -4.04 10.33
CA ARG A 329 -18.95 -4.12 11.14
C ARG A 329 -20.19 -4.18 10.27
N THR A 330 -20.26 -3.33 9.24
CA THR A 330 -21.37 -3.32 8.28
C THR A 330 -21.44 -4.64 7.52
N ALA A 331 -20.32 -5.13 6.97
CA ALA A 331 -20.26 -6.40 6.26
C ALA A 331 -20.75 -7.58 7.12
N ALA A 332 -20.29 -7.67 8.37
CA ALA A 332 -20.71 -8.70 9.32
C ALA A 332 -22.22 -8.66 9.62
N ALA A 333 -22.84 -7.48 9.66
CA ALA A 333 -24.29 -7.35 9.87
C ALA A 333 -25.14 -7.93 8.70
N TYR A 334 -24.55 -8.09 7.52
CA TYR A 334 -25.16 -8.74 6.35
C TYR A 334 -24.60 -10.15 6.08
N GLY A 335 -23.72 -10.68 6.94
CA GLY A 335 -23.06 -11.98 6.73
C GLY A 335 -22.06 -11.99 5.56
N ILE A 336 -21.55 -10.81 5.18
CA ILE A 336 -20.66 -10.62 4.04
C ILE A 336 -19.20 -10.69 4.51
N PRO A 337 -18.38 -11.60 3.96
CA PRO A 337 -17.00 -11.76 4.40
C PRO A 337 -16.10 -10.63 3.90
N CYS A 338 -15.14 -10.24 4.73
CA CYS A 338 -14.13 -9.24 4.43
C CYS A 338 -12.72 -9.84 4.38
N PHE A 339 -11.86 -9.29 3.53
CA PHE A 339 -10.42 -9.60 3.45
C PHE A 339 -9.55 -8.32 3.49
N CYS A 340 -8.26 -8.45 3.81
CA CYS A 340 -7.36 -7.30 3.92
C CYS A 340 -6.47 -7.15 2.67
N ALA A 341 -6.78 -6.14 1.86
CA ALA A 341 -5.99 -5.78 0.69
C ALA A 341 -4.92 -4.73 1.03
N ASP A 342 -3.81 -4.78 0.30
CA ASP A 342 -2.67 -3.89 0.52
C ASP A 342 -2.66 -2.67 -0.41
N LEU A 343 -1.82 -1.68 -0.08
CA LEU A 343 -1.52 -0.52 -0.93
C LEU A 343 -0.01 -0.24 -0.89
N THR A 344 0.81 -1.14 -1.47
CA THR A 344 2.27 -0.97 -1.51
C THR A 344 2.89 -0.63 -0.14
N ALA A 345 2.42 -1.29 0.92
CA ALA A 345 2.76 -0.90 2.28
C ALA A 345 4.21 -1.19 2.64
N ASN A 346 4.85 -0.26 3.35
CA ASN A 346 6.12 -0.52 4.02
C ASN A 346 5.94 -1.59 5.13
N PRO A 347 7.02 -2.24 5.63
CA PRO A 347 6.89 -3.35 6.59
C PRO A 347 6.14 -3.04 7.88
N VAL A 348 6.13 -1.77 8.35
CA VAL A 348 5.38 -1.35 9.54
C VAL A 348 3.88 -1.23 9.23
N MET A 349 3.54 -0.70 8.06
CA MET A 349 2.16 -0.63 7.55
C MET A 349 1.59 -2.02 7.23
N VAL A 350 2.42 -2.95 6.75
CA VAL A 350 2.05 -4.36 6.61
C VAL A 350 1.60 -4.99 7.94
N ASP A 351 2.22 -4.62 9.07
CA ASP A 351 1.80 -5.09 10.39
C ASP A 351 0.46 -4.49 10.87
N TRP A 352 0.05 -3.31 10.38
CA TRP A 352 -1.31 -2.79 10.56
C TRP A 352 -2.34 -3.62 9.79
N ASN A 353 -2.08 -3.96 8.52
CA ASN A 353 -2.97 -4.83 7.73
C ASN A 353 -3.18 -6.23 8.33
N LYS A 354 -2.22 -6.73 9.12
CA LYS A 354 -2.36 -8.00 9.84
C LYS A 354 -3.28 -7.90 11.08
N LYS A 355 -3.58 -6.70 11.59
CA LYS A 355 -4.33 -6.53 12.85
C LYS A 355 -5.78 -7.02 12.82
N PRO A 356 -6.62 -6.75 11.80
CA PRO A 356 -8.01 -7.21 11.80
C PRO A 356 -8.13 -8.74 11.88
N GLY A 357 -7.21 -9.48 11.23
CA GLY A 357 -7.15 -10.94 11.28
C GLY A 357 -6.33 -11.54 12.44
N ARG A 358 -5.67 -10.72 13.28
CA ARG A 358 -4.79 -11.21 14.37
C ARG A 358 -5.05 -10.56 15.72
N ALA A 359 -5.42 -11.42 16.67
CA ALA A 359 -5.45 -11.17 18.11
C ALA A 359 -4.04 -10.96 18.72
N THR A 360 -3.33 -9.90 18.34
CA THR A 360 -1.94 -9.66 18.79
C THR A 360 -1.83 -8.66 19.93
N ARG A 361 -1.19 -9.07 21.03
CA ARG A 361 -0.74 -8.23 22.16
C ARG A 361 0.32 -7.18 21.79
N ALA A 362 0.72 -7.09 20.52
CA ALA A 362 1.82 -6.24 20.05
C ALA A 362 1.33 -4.87 19.54
N ALA A 363 0.69 -4.06 20.40
CA ALA A 363 0.41 -2.66 20.10
C ALA A 363 1.68 -1.80 20.29
N ALA A 364 2.34 -1.94 21.45
CA ALA A 364 3.52 -1.14 21.83
C ALA A 364 4.73 -1.25 20.88
N ARG A 365 4.89 -2.35 20.12
CA ARG A 365 6.05 -2.56 19.24
C ARG A 365 6.00 -1.73 17.94
N ILE A 366 4.81 -1.33 17.48
CA ILE A 366 4.65 -0.58 16.22
C ILE A 366 5.11 0.87 16.42
N GLY A 367 4.66 1.53 17.50
CA GLY A 367 5.12 2.86 17.88
C GLY A 367 6.65 2.91 17.97
N HIS A 368 7.28 1.97 18.69
CA HIS A 368 8.74 1.90 18.80
C HIS A 368 9.51 1.67 17.50
N GLY A 369 8.87 1.13 16.45
CA GLY A 369 9.44 1.06 15.11
C GLY A 369 9.46 2.42 14.42
N ALA A 370 8.34 3.14 14.47
CA ALA A 370 8.21 4.47 13.86
C ALA A 370 8.95 5.56 14.66
N ASP A 371 8.95 5.51 16.01
CA ASP A 371 9.72 6.38 16.92
C ASP A 371 11.24 6.36 16.59
N ARG A 372 11.75 5.26 15.99
CA ARG A 372 13.16 5.11 15.58
C ARG A 372 13.47 5.74 14.23
N ILE A 373 12.46 5.89 13.37
CA ILE A 373 12.57 6.64 12.11
C ILE A 373 12.60 8.14 12.45
N GLU A 374 11.69 8.58 13.32
CA GLU A 374 11.61 9.97 13.80
C GLU A 374 12.91 10.43 14.49
N ARG A 375 13.47 9.62 15.42
CA ARG A 375 14.78 9.89 16.05
C ARG A 375 16.01 9.85 15.12
N ARG A 376 15.84 9.47 13.84
CA ARG A 376 16.87 9.62 12.79
C ARG A 376 16.62 10.81 11.87
N ALA A 377 15.43 11.42 11.92
CA ALA A 377 15.04 12.59 11.16
C ALA A 377 15.23 13.92 11.96
N GLU A 378 15.44 13.85 13.28
CA GLU A 378 15.81 15.01 14.12
C GLU A 378 17.23 15.51 13.77
N LEU A 379 17.34 16.35 12.74
CA LEU A 379 18.44 17.29 12.55
C LEU A 379 18.26 18.52 13.47
N PRO A 380 19.34 19.17 13.93
CA PRO A 380 19.27 20.13 15.03
C PRO A 380 18.48 21.39 14.67
N ALA A 381 17.72 21.90 15.64
CA ALA A 381 16.99 23.14 15.52
C ALA A 381 17.93 24.33 15.26
N LEU A 382 17.70 25.05 14.16
CA LEU A 382 18.31 26.35 13.90
C LEU A 382 17.41 27.44 14.50
N GLY A 383 17.92 28.14 15.50
CA GLY A 383 17.32 29.37 16.01
C GLY A 383 18.10 30.60 15.55
N GLY A 384 17.41 31.72 15.33
CA GLY A 384 18.00 33.06 15.26
C GLY A 384 18.38 33.56 13.85
N ASP A 385 17.56 34.49 13.37
CA ASP A 385 17.86 35.66 12.52
C ASP A 385 18.85 35.56 11.33
N GLY A 386 18.33 35.83 10.12
CA GLY A 386 19.11 36.13 8.92
C GLY A 386 18.27 36.17 7.64
N ALA A 387 18.38 37.25 6.87
CA ALA A 387 17.67 37.43 5.59
C ALA A 387 18.23 36.50 4.47
N PRO A 388 17.47 36.21 3.39
CA PRO A 388 17.81 35.16 2.45
C PRO A 388 18.81 35.60 1.36
N PRO A 389 19.75 34.72 0.95
CA PRO A 389 20.47 34.86 -0.32
C PRO A 389 19.83 34.04 -1.45
N SER A 390 20.05 34.53 -2.68
CA SER A 390 19.52 34.01 -3.94
C SER A 390 20.23 32.75 -4.46
N ALA A 391 19.62 32.10 -5.46
CA ALA A 391 20.15 30.91 -6.12
C ALA A 391 21.50 31.12 -6.83
N SER A 392 22.37 30.11 -6.75
CA SER A 392 23.37 29.81 -7.77
C SER A 392 23.82 28.35 -7.70
N GLU A 393 23.62 27.65 -8.82
CA GLU A 393 24.43 26.56 -9.42
C GLU A 393 24.86 25.31 -8.62
N CYS A 394 24.78 24.19 -9.34
CA CYS A 394 25.06 22.84 -8.90
C CYS A 394 26.31 22.32 -9.62
N GLU A 395 27.31 21.81 -8.89
CA GLU A 395 28.29 20.91 -9.47
C GLU A 395 28.77 19.83 -8.48
N LEU A 396 28.71 18.56 -8.89
CA LEU A 396 29.14 17.41 -8.10
C LEU A 396 30.63 17.13 -8.31
N ASP A 397 31.45 17.13 -7.26
CA ASP A 397 32.74 16.43 -7.30
C ASP A 397 32.59 14.93 -6.98
N ARG A 398 33.28 14.12 -7.77
CA ARG A 398 33.30 12.66 -7.75
C ARG A 398 34.70 12.17 -7.43
N ARG A 399 34.90 11.55 -6.26
CA ARG A 399 35.77 10.36 -6.05
C ARG A 399 35.89 9.98 -4.57
N VAL A 400 35.51 8.74 -4.21
CA VAL A 400 36.41 7.68 -3.68
C VAL A 400 35.69 6.32 -3.77
N VAL A 401 36.17 5.42 -4.64
CA VAL A 401 36.11 3.96 -4.42
C VAL A 401 37.42 3.35 -4.95
N ARG A 402 38.20 2.73 -4.07
CA ARG A 402 39.25 1.78 -4.46
C ARG A 402 38.70 0.36 -4.40
N HIS A 403 39.15 -0.47 -5.34
CA HIS A 403 38.69 -1.85 -5.56
C HIS A 403 39.43 -2.86 -4.68
N VAL A 404 38.71 -3.89 -4.21
CA VAL A 404 39.22 -5.24 -3.87
C VAL A 404 38.16 -6.25 -4.40
N PRO A 405 38.54 -7.38 -5.04
CA PRO A 405 37.67 -8.01 -6.05
C PRO A 405 36.76 -9.13 -5.53
N ALA A 406 35.60 -9.29 -6.16
CA ALA A 406 34.76 -10.48 -6.05
C ALA A 406 35.23 -11.60 -7.01
N ARG A 407 35.14 -12.87 -6.58
CA ARG A 407 35.39 -14.04 -7.42
C ARG A 407 34.28 -14.21 -8.47
N ARG A 408 34.64 -14.69 -9.66
CA ARG A 408 33.71 -14.88 -10.78
C ARG A 408 32.87 -16.15 -10.65
N GLY A 409 31.54 -16.01 -10.69
CA GLY A 409 30.68 -16.91 -11.46
C GLY A 409 30.65 -16.45 -12.93
N VAL A 410 30.42 -17.37 -13.87
CA VAL A 410 30.61 -17.12 -15.31
C VAL A 410 29.29 -16.95 -16.04
N LEU A 411 29.13 -15.83 -16.75
CA LEU A 411 28.28 -15.73 -17.94
C LEU A 411 28.93 -14.72 -18.92
N ARG A 412 28.98 -15.08 -20.21
CA ARG A 412 29.67 -14.31 -21.26
C ARG A 412 28.73 -13.25 -21.86
N ALA A 413 29.18 -11.99 -21.91
CA ALA A 413 28.70 -10.99 -22.86
C ALA A 413 29.83 -10.63 -23.84
N GLN A 414 29.49 -10.48 -25.13
CA GLN A 414 30.48 -10.19 -26.18
C GLN A 414 30.97 -8.73 -26.13
N ARG A 415 32.18 -8.47 -26.65
CA ARG A 415 32.85 -7.17 -26.55
C ARG A 415 32.70 -6.32 -27.81
N GLY A 416 32.29 -5.06 -27.63
CA GLY A 416 32.68 -3.94 -28.49
C GLY A 416 33.59 -2.96 -27.71
N ARG A 417 34.67 -2.48 -28.33
CA ARG A 417 35.62 -1.43 -27.83
C ARG A 417 36.30 -0.83 -29.06
N PRO A 418 36.68 0.48 -29.10
CA PRO A 418 37.92 0.87 -28.43
C PRO A 418 38.13 2.36 -28.00
N ARG A 419 38.88 2.54 -26.89
CA ARG A 419 39.99 3.54 -26.65
C ARG A 419 39.60 5.06 -26.55
N SER A 420 40.32 5.96 -25.84
CA SER A 420 41.73 5.97 -25.42
C SER A 420 42.08 6.89 -24.22
N LYS A 421 43.13 6.54 -23.43
CA LYS A 421 44.21 7.39 -22.82
C LYS A 421 43.81 8.51 -21.79
N ARG A 422 44.70 9.11 -20.95
CA ARG A 422 46.14 8.89 -20.65
C ARG A 422 46.47 8.77 -19.12
N LEU A 423 47.13 9.78 -18.51
CA LEU A 423 47.91 9.84 -17.24
C LEU A 423 48.13 11.36 -16.88
N LEU A 424 48.60 11.88 -15.72
CA LEU A 424 49.73 11.50 -14.82
C LEU A 424 49.80 12.38 -13.50
N ARG A 425 50.18 11.80 -12.32
CA ARG A 425 50.91 12.29 -11.06
C ARG A 425 50.73 13.76 -10.53
N PHE A 426 51.03 14.20 -9.28
CA PHE A 426 51.89 13.78 -8.14
C PHE A 426 51.31 14.26 -6.74
N ALA A 427 51.91 13.78 -5.64
CA ALA A 427 51.65 13.96 -4.18
C ALA A 427 51.90 15.40 -3.60
N VAL A 428 51.77 15.79 -2.30
CA VAL A 428 52.14 15.20 -0.97
C VAL A 428 51.40 15.91 0.22
N GLN A 429 51.10 15.19 1.33
CA GLN A 429 50.76 15.63 2.74
C GLN A 429 49.68 16.74 2.97
N SER A 430 48.86 16.78 4.04
CA SER A 430 49.01 16.34 5.43
C SER A 430 47.68 15.82 6.01
N GLY A 431 47.68 15.16 7.18
CA GLY A 431 46.49 14.51 7.75
C GLY A 431 45.78 15.28 8.87
N LEU A 432 44.48 15.06 8.99
CA LEU A 432 43.74 15.04 10.26
C LEU A 432 42.53 14.11 10.10
N ALA A 433 42.25 13.24 11.07
CA ALA A 433 41.20 12.23 10.94
C ALA A 433 39.87 12.73 11.52
N ILE A 434 38.87 12.93 10.66
CA ILE A 434 37.47 13.09 11.05
C ILE A 434 36.67 11.95 10.41
N ILE A 435 36.16 11.04 11.23
CA ILE A 435 35.31 9.93 10.75
C ILE A 435 33.92 10.48 10.49
N SER A 436 33.61 10.78 9.22
CA SER A 436 32.30 11.25 8.80
C SER A 436 31.21 10.20 9.04
N THR A 437 30.06 10.68 9.52
CA THR A 437 28.80 9.93 9.75
C THR A 437 28.38 9.05 8.57
N ALA A 438 28.77 9.40 7.34
CA ALA A 438 28.53 8.61 6.13
C ALA A 438 29.15 7.20 6.15
N VAL A 439 30.25 6.99 6.88
CA VAL A 439 30.89 5.66 7.00
C VAL A 439 30.08 4.75 7.93
N ILE A 440 29.59 5.29 9.05
CA ILE A 440 28.71 4.58 9.98
C ILE A 440 27.38 4.22 9.28
N MET A 441 26.82 5.14 8.49
CA MET A 441 25.60 4.91 7.73
C MET A 441 25.76 3.82 6.66
N LYS A 442 26.87 3.79 5.91
CA LYS A 442 27.15 2.72 4.93
C LYS A 442 27.37 1.35 5.56
N LEU A 443 28.01 1.27 6.73
CA LEU A 443 28.18 0.01 7.45
C LEU A 443 26.86 -0.49 8.07
N PHE A 444 25.99 0.42 8.55
CA PHE A 444 24.68 0.06 9.09
C PHE A 444 23.70 -0.41 8.00
N ILE A 445 23.63 0.26 6.85
CA ILE A 445 22.81 -0.16 5.71
C ILE A 445 23.19 -1.58 5.29
N ARG A 446 24.49 -1.89 5.21
CA ARG A 446 24.96 -3.23 4.85
C ARG A 446 24.53 -4.30 5.84
N SER A 447 24.61 -4.04 7.15
CA SER A 447 24.19 -5.00 8.18
C SER A 447 22.67 -5.21 8.28
N VAL A 448 21.85 -4.28 7.79
CA VAL A 448 20.39 -4.43 7.71
C VAL A 448 20.00 -5.16 6.41
N MET A 449 20.65 -4.85 5.29
CA MET A 449 20.38 -5.47 3.99
C MET A 449 20.85 -6.94 3.93
N GLU A 450 22.00 -7.29 4.53
CA GLU A 450 22.51 -8.69 4.58
C GLU A 450 21.63 -9.64 5.43
N LYS A 451 20.55 -9.15 6.06
CA LYS A 451 19.52 -9.97 6.74
C LYS A 451 18.10 -9.80 6.17
N SER A 452 17.93 -9.05 5.09
CA SER A 452 16.62 -8.63 4.57
C SER A 452 16.50 -8.76 3.04
N ALA A 453 17.34 -9.59 2.41
CA ALA A 453 17.53 -9.60 0.96
C ALA A 453 16.35 -10.15 0.13
N ASP A 454 15.40 -10.86 0.75
CA ASP A 454 14.39 -11.67 0.04
C ASP A 454 12.93 -11.19 0.22
N PHE A 455 12.68 -9.93 0.64
CA PHE A 455 11.30 -9.40 0.75
C PHE A 455 11.13 -8.01 0.11
N ALA A 456 11.03 -8.01 -1.22
CA ALA A 456 10.40 -6.96 -2.02
C ALA A 456 9.14 -7.49 -2.73
N LEU A 457 8.36 -8.35 -2.05
CA LEU A 457 7.08 -8.88 -2.52
C LEU A 457 5.93 -8.07 -1.91
N PHE A 458 5.22 -7.32 -2.76
CA PHE A 458 3.98 -6.67 -2.39
C PHE A 458 2.89 -7.72 -2.18
N SER A 459 2.63 -8.05 -0.91
CA SER A 459 1.68 -9.08 -0.50
C SER A 459 0.35 -8.47 -0.04
N SER A 460 -0.74 -8.84 -0.71
CA SER A 460 -2.06 -8.76 -0.08
C SER A 460 -2.26 -9.97 0.84
N PHE A 461 -3.21 -9.89 1.78
CA PHE A 461 -3.47 -11.00 2.70
C PHE A 461 -4.96 -11.37 2.70
N VAL A 462 -5.30 -12.47 2.02
CA VAL A 462 -6.67 -12.97 1.98
C VAL A 462 -7.00 -13.77 3.25
N PHE A 463 -7.86 -13.19 4.08
CA PHE A 463 -8.68 -13.91 5.07
C PHE A 463 -10.13 -13.68 4.69
N LEU A 464 -10.96 -14.71 4.80
CA LEU A 464 -12.40 -14.50 4.84
C LEU A 464 -12.77 -14.42 6.32
N LEU A 465 -12.93 -13.21 6.84
CA LEU A 465 -13.63 -13.00 8.11
C LEU A 465 -15.05 -13.60 7.95
N ARG A 466 -15.42 -14.53 8.83
CA ARG A 466 -16.74 -15.20 8.87
C ARG A 466 -17.52 -14.73 10.09
#